data_AF-A0A5K1DFF4-F1
#
_entry.id   AF-A0A5K1DFF4-F1
#
_cell.length_a   1.000
_cell.length_b   1.000
_cell.length_c   1.000
_cell.angle_alpha   90.00
_cell.angle_beta   90.00
_cell.angle_gamma   90.00
#
_symmetry.space_group_name_H-M   'P 1'
#
loop_
_entity.id
_entity.type
_entity.pdbx_description
1 polymer ?
#
loop_
_entity_poly.entity_id
_entity_poly.type
_entity_poly.pdbx_seq_one_letter_code
_entity_poly.pdbx_strand_id
1 'polypeptide(L)'
;EVKQLACSDSADESEEDNQSVESMSDYELPSMPELIKRAFASDDVEEEFEKEKLEALNEEVPMPEKPMSLPGWGQWTDVQEKKGLPSWILEEHEIAKRNRENALKLRKDAELKHVIISERTNKKVSYVLLILQMSNIINLKI
;
A
#
# COMPACT_ATOMS: atom_id res chain seq x y z
N GLU A 1 1.22 -13.07 -51.71
CA GLU A 1 0.27 -12.43 -52.64
C GLU A 1 -1.14 -12.60 -52.09
N VAL A 2 -1.92 -11.52 -52.13
CA VAL A 2 -3.14 -11.25 -51.38
C VAL A 2 -4.24 -12.31 -51.53
N LYS A 3 -4.64 -12.94 -50.41
CA LYS A 3 -5.90 -13.69 -50.33
C LYS A 3 -7.05 -12.70 -50.16
N GLN A 4 -7.75 -12.43 -51.24
CA GLN A 4 -9.11 -11.92 -51.18
C GLN A 4 -10.01 -13.06 -50.68
N LEU A 5 -10.63 -12.88 -49.50
CA LEU A 5 -11.79 -13.66 -49.11
C LEU A 5 -12.98 -12.72 -49.08
N ALA A 6 -13.93 -12.99 -49.97
CA ALA A 6 -15.22 -12.35 -50.03
C ALA A 6 -16.03 -12.70 -48.77
N CYS A 7 -16.60 -11.71 -48.08
CA CYS A 7 -17.71 -11.95 -47.17
C CYS A 7 -18.99 -11.96 -48.00
N SER A 8 -19.73 -13.05 -47.88
CA SER A 8 -21.01 -13.28 -48.53
C SER A 8 -22.07 -12.34 -47.94
N ASP A 9 -22.77 -11.65 -48.82
CA ASP A 9 -23.99 -10.91 -48.55
C ASP A 9 -25.12 -11.93 -48.31
N SER A 10 -25.75 -11.85 -47.14
CA SER A 10 -26.96 -12.60 -46.82
C SER A 10 -27.91 -11.62 -46.16
N ALA A 11 -28.73 -11.00 -47.01
CA ALA A 11 -29.95 -10.32 -46.62
C ALA A 11 -30.85 -11.31 -45.89
N ASP A 12 -31.15 -11.03 -44.62
CA ASP A 12 -32.30 -11.59 -43.93
C ASP A 12 -33.07 -10.41 -43.37
N GLU A 13 -34.19 -10.12 -44.03
CA GLU A 13 -35.19 -9.18 -43.55
C GLU A 13 -36.06 -9.90 -42.54
N SER A 14 -36.07 -9.43 -41.30
CA SER A 14 -37.07 -9.81 -40.31
C SER A 14 -37.48 -8.60 -39.50
N GLU A 15 -38.62 -8.04 -39.93
CA GLU A 15 -39.71 -7.43 -39.18
C GLU A 15 -39.37 -6.39 -38.10
N GLU A 16 -39.71 -5.13 -38.41
CA GLU A 16 -39.85 -4.02 -37.48
C GLU A 16 -40.96 -4.32 -36.45
N ASP A 17 -40.58 -4.92 -35.33
CA ASP A 17 -41.40 -4.84 -34.12
C ASP A 17 -41.28 -3.40 -33.58
N ASN A 18 -42.28 -2.59 -33.91
CA ASN A 18 -42.48 -1.23 -33.45
C ASN A 18 -42.78 -1.23 -31.94
N GLN A 19 -41.73 -1.44 -31.16
CA GLN A 19 -41.77 -1.29 -29.72
C GLN A 19 -41.74 0.21 -29.45
N SER A 20 -42.94 0.75 -29.23
CA SER A 20 -43.18 2.12 -28.80
C SER A 20 -42.14 2.54 -27.78
N VAL A 21 -41.20 3.37 -28.22
CA VAL A 21 -40.19 3.99 -27.36
C VAL A 21 -40.97 4.92 -26.44
N GLU A 22 -41.37 4.38 -25.30
CA GLU A 22 -41.94 5.11 -24.20
C GLU A 22 -40.96 6.26 -23.92
N SER A 23 -41.46 7.48 -24.06
CA SER A 23 -40.69 8.71 -24.04
C SER A 23 -39.86 8.75 -22.76
N MET A 24 -38.62 8.33 -22.91
CA MET A 24 -37.59 8.34 -21.90
C MET A 24 -37.09 9.79 -21.76
N SER A 25 -37.96 10.68 -21.31
CA SER A 25 -37.59 12.01 -20.81
C SER A 25 -37.27 11.90 -19.32
N ASP A 26 -36.10 12.43 -18.95
CA ASP A 26 -35.59 12.65 -17.59
C ASP A 26 -34.62 11.57 -17.04
N TYR A 27 -33.70 11.08 -17.87
CA TYR A 27 -32.48 10.42 -17.38
C TYR A 27 -31.43 11.51 -17.16
N GLU A 28 -31.46 12.13 -15.99
CA GLU A 28 -30.32 12.91 -15.53
C GLU A 28 -29.14 11.97 -15.32
N LEU A 29 -28.01 12.25 -15.98
CA LEU A 29 -26.79 11.47 -15.78
C LEU A 29 -26.43 11.55 -14.29
N PRO A 30 -26.35 10.40 -13.59
CA PRO A 30 -26.00 10.38 -12.19
C PRO A 30 -24.65 11.07 -11.99
N SER A 31 -24.55 11.83 -10.90
CA SER A 31 -23.31 12.53 -10.59
C SER A 31 -22.20 11.51 -10.31
N MET A 32 -20.95 11.88 -10.59
CA MET A 32 -19.78 11.02 -10.35
C MET A 32 -19.76 10.33 -8.96
N PRO A 33 -20.06 10.99 -7.81
CA PRO A 33 -20.06 10.30 -6.53
C PRO A 33 -21.14 9.23 -6.39
N GLU A 34 -22.26 9.34 -7.11
CA GLU A 34 -23.34 8.35 -7.09
C GLU A 34 -22.96 7.10 -7.90
N LEU A 35 -22.25 7.30 -9.01
CA LEU A 35 -21.65 6.22 -9.79
C LEU A 35 -20.56 5.48 -9.00
N ILE A 36 -19.70 6.21 -8.29
CA ILE A 36 -18.66 5.62 -7.43
C ILE A 36 -19.32 4.77 -6.33
N LYS A 37 -20.30 5.32 -5.62
CA LYS A 37 -21.03 4.57 -4.58
C LYS A 37 -21.69 3.31 -5.14
N ARG A 38 -22.26 3.37 -6.35
CA ARG A 38 -22.89 2.21 -6.99
C ARG A 38 -21.88 1.17 -7.47
N ALA A 39 -20.76 1.60 -8.04
CA ALA A 39 -19.71 0.72 -8.53
C ALA A 39 -19.03 -0.05 -7.38
N PHE A 40 -18.85 0.59 -6.23
CA PHE A 40 -18.23 0.00 -5.04
C PHE A 40 -19.25 -0.39 -3.94
N ALA A 41 -20.55 -0.46 -4.25
CA ALA A 41 -21.59 -0.80 -3.26
C ALA A 41 -21.47 -2.24 -2.72
N SER A 42 -20.77 -3.09 -3.45
CA SER A 42 -20.56 -4.52 -3.11
C SER A 42 -19.10 -4.82 -2.77
N ASP A 43 -18.23 -3.82 -2.77
CA ASP A 43 -16.79 -3.98 -2.60
C ASP A 43 -16.37 -3.24 -1.32
N ASP A 44 -15.82 -3.98 -0.35
CA ASP A 44 -15.40 -3.44 0.95
C ASP A 44 -14.00 -2.80 0.84
N VAL A 45 -13.91 -1.76 0.00
CA VAL A 45 -12.66 -1.04 -0.32
C VAL A 45 -11.96 -0.45 0.90
N GLU A 46 -12.70 -0.16 1.97
CA GLU A 46 -12.15 0.36 3.22
C GLU A 46 -11.36 -0.73 3.98
N GLU A 47 -11.87 -1.96 4.05
CA GLU A 47 -11.22 -3.06 4.75
C GLU A 47 -9.94 -3.50 4.03
N GLU A 48 -10.00 -3.62 2.70
CA GLU A 48 -8.81 -3.93 1.89
C GLU A 48 -7.72 -2.87 2.05
N PHE A 49 -8.11 -1.60 2.08
CA PHE A 49 -7.19 -0.49 2.29
C PHE A 49 -6.56 -0.50 3.68
N GLU A 50 -7.34 -0.75 4.74
CA GLU A 50 -6.81 -0.87 6.10
C GLU A 50 -5.80 -2.02 6.20
N LYS A 51 -6.09 -3.15 5.54
CA LYS A 51 -5.19 -4.29 5.49
C LYS A 51 -3.88 -3.98 4.75
N GLU A 52 -3.96 -3.37 3.57
CA GLU A 52 -2.77 -2.97 2.80
C GLU A 52 -1.94 -1.93 3.56
N LYS A 53 -2.61 -0.98 4.25
CA LYS A 53 -1.95 -0.02 5.14
C LYS A 53 -1.20 -0.70 6.28
N LEU A 54 -1.79 -1.70 6.92
CA LEU A 54 -1.13 -2.47 7.98
C LEU A 54 0.06 -3.27 7.46
N GLU A 55 -0.05 -3.84 6.26
CA GLU A 55 1.04 -4.58 5.61
C GLU A 55 2.22 -3.66 5.27
N ALA A 56 1.95 -2.51 4.64
CA ALA A 56 2.96 -1.49 4.34
C ALA A 56 3.63 -0.95 5.62
N LEU A 57 2.86 -0.72 6.69
CA LEU A 57 3.39 -0.32 7.99
C LEU A 57 4.30 -1.38 8.60
N ASN A 58 3.98 -2.66 8.42
CA ASN A 58 4.78 -3.76 8.95
C ASN A 58 6.06 -4.00 8.12
N GLU A 59 6.03 -3.74 6.81
CA GLU A 59 7.23 -3.78 5.96
C GLU A 59 8.22 -2.66 6.33
N GLU A 60 7.72 -1.44 6.54
CA GLU A 60 8.59 -0.30 6.87
C GLU A 60 9.07 -0.30 8.33
N VAL A 61 8.22 -0.74 9.26
CA VAL A 61 8.57 -0.90 10.67
C VAL A 61 8.31 -2.36 11.03
N PRO A 62 9.31 -3.25 11.03
CA PRO A 62 9.12 -4.64 11.42
C PRO A 62 8.76 -4.73 12.91
N MET A 63 7.97 -5.75 13.27
CA MET A 63 7.68 -6.03 14.67
C MET A 63 8.98 -6.49 15.37
N PRO A 64 9.33 -5.94 16.55
CA PRO A 64 10.51 -6.41 17.27
C PRO A 64 10.33 -7.90 17.58
N GLU A 65 11.32 -8.69 17.20
CA GLU A 65 11.30 -10.13 17.47
C GLU A 65 11.27 -10.38 18.98
N LYS A 66 10.44 -11.34 19.40
CA LYS A 66 10.40 -11.73 20.81
C LYS A 66 11.79 -12.24 21.19
N PRO A 67 12.37 -11.77 22.32
CA PRO A 67 13.71 -12.18 22.67
C PRO A 67 13.66 -13.66 23.03
N MET A 68 14.28 -14.48 22.17
CA MET A 68 14.40 -15.91 22.37
C MET A 68 15.77 -16.22 22.94
N SER A 69 15.80 -16.85 24.12
CA SER A 69 17.03 -17.41 24.67
C SER A 69 16.97 -18.92 24.52
N LEU A 70 17.86 -19.46 23.71
CA LEU A 70 18.13 -20.89 23.71
C LEU A 70 18.95 -21.19 24.97
N PRO A 71 18.54 -22.20 25.78
CA PRO A 71 19.32 -22.60 26.93
C PRO A 71 20.69 -23.09 26.48
N GLY A 72 21.75 -22.68 27.20
CA GLY A 72 23.09 -23.20 26.93
C GLY A 72 23.13 -24.71 27.07
N TRP A 73 24.10 -25.37 26.42
CA TRP A 73 24.24 -26.84 26.39
C TRP A 73 24.28 -27.52 27.78
N GLY A 74 24.59 -26.77 28.85
CA GLY A 74 24.58 -27.25 30.24
C GLY A 74 23.33 -26.91 31.07
N GLN A 75 22.39 -26.11 30.54
CA GLN A 75 21.18 -25.65 31.26
C GLN A 75 19.97 -26.59 31.10
N TRP A 76 20.16 -27.74 30.46
CA TRP A 76 19.12 -28.74 30.24
C TRP A 76 18.87 -29.65 31.45
N THR A 77 19.71 -29.54 32.48
CA THR A 77 19.58 -30.28 33.74
C THR A 77 19.04 -29.36 34.83
N ASP A 78 18.25 -29.90 35.75
CA ASP A 78 17.71 -29.13 36.90
C ASP A 78 18.75 -28.91 38.02
N VAL A 79 20.01 -29.32 37.79
CA VAL A 79 21.12 -29.19 38.74
C VAL A 79 21.66 -27.75 38.80
N GLN A 80 21.43 -26.96 37.76
CA GLN A 80 21.85 -25.55 37.70
C GLN A 80 20.63 -24.63 37.65
N GLU A 81 20.71 -23.49 38.35
CA GLU A 81 19.67 -22.46 38.24
C GLU A 81 19.59 -21.94 36.80
N LYS A 82 18.39 -22.04 36.21
CA LYS A 82 18.12 -21.53 34.87
C LYS A 82 18.20 -20.01 34.92
N LYS A 83 19.34 -19.47 34.49
CA LYS A 83 19.51 -18.02 34.34
C LYS A 83 18.63 -17.57 33.18
N GLY A 84 17.56 -16.84 33.50
CA GLY A 84 16.65 -16.28 32.49
C GLY A 84 17.34 -15.30 31.55
N LEU A 85 16.56 -14.72 30.64
CA LEU A 85 17.10 -13.71 29.73
C LEU A 85 17.80 -12.59 30.52
N PRO A 86 19.00 -12.18 30.11
CA PRO A 86 19.70 -11.12 30.79
C PRO A 86 18.91 -9.81 30.67
N SER A 87 18.96 -8.99 31.73
CA SER A 87 18.17 -7.76 31.84
C SER A 87 18.33 -6.81 30.65
N TRP A 88 19.53 -6.75 30.05
CA TRP A 88 19.81 -5.88 28.92
C TRP A 88 19.06 -6.29 27.64
N ILE A 89 18.86 -7.60 27.41
CA ILE A 89 18.06 -8.09 26.27
C ILE A 89 16.58 -7.72 26.44
N LEU A 90 16.07 -7.83 27.66
CA LEU A 90 14.70 -7.45 27.97
C LEU A 90 14.52 -5.93 27.80
N GLU A 91 15.48 -5.15 28.27
CA GLU A 91 15.48 -3.70 28.13
C GLU A 91 15.57 -3.25 26.67
N GLU A 92 16.45 -3.86 25.86
CA GLU A 92 16.53 -3.62 24.42
C GLU A 92 15.21 -3.91 23.70
N HIS A 93 14.55 -5.02 24.05
CA HIS A 93 13.24 -5.36 23.48
C HIS A 93 12.16 -4.33 23.87
N GLU A 94 12.12 -3.89 25.13
CA GLU A 94 11.19 -2.85 25.58
C GLU A 94 11.46 -1.49 24.90
N ILE A 95 12.74 -1.15 24.67
CA ILE A 95 13.13 0.03 23.91
C ILE A 95 12.68 -0.10 22.45
N ALA A 96 12.91 -1.24 21.81
CA ALA A 96 12.49 -1.50 20.43
C ALA A 96 10.96 -1.41 20.26
N LYS A 97 10.20 -1.94 21.23
CA LYS A 97 8.74 -1.82 21.26
C LYS A 97 8.27 -0.37 21.39
N ARG A 98 8.87 0.40 22.31
CA ARG A 98 8.57 1.83 22.47
C ARG A 98 8.93 2.62 21.22
N ASN A 99 10.05 2.30 20.58
CA ASN A 99 10.47 2.94 19.34
C ASN A 99 9.50 2.66 18.19
N ARG A 100 8.95 1.44 18.09
CA ARG A 100 7.88 1.12 17.15
C ARG A 100 6.64 1.96 17.41
N GLU A 101 6.17 2.01 18.64
CA GLU A 101 4.98 2.80 19.00
C GLU A 101 5.17 4.29 18.71
N ASN A 102 6.36 4.82 18.97
CA ASN A 102 6.71 6.19 18.62
C ASN A 102 6.80 6.39 17.11
N ALA A 103 7.42 5.47 16.37
CA ALA A 103 7.51 5.54 14.91
C ALA A 103 6.12 5.58 14.26
N LEU A 104 5.18 4.73 14.71
CA LEU A 104 3.80 4.73 14.22
C LEU A 104 3.09 6.07 14.46
N LYS A 105 3.39 6.76 15.56
CA LYS A 105 2.80 8.08 15.89
C LYS A 105 3.48 9.24 15.15
N LEU A 106 4.78 9.13 14.86
CA LEU A 106 5.57 10.19 14.24
C LEU A 106 5.46 10.23 12.72
N ARG A 107 4.91 9.18 12.11
CA ARG A 107 4.65 9.13 10.67
C ARG A 107 3.69 10.24 10.25
N LYS A 108 3.93 10.78 9.06
CA LYS A 108 3.12 11.88 8.50
C LYS A 108 1.68 11.48 8.16
N ASP A 109 1.45 10.20 7.91
CA ASP A 109 0.15 9.62 7.54
C ASP A 109 -0.62 9.03 8.74
N ALA A 110 -0.11 9.18 9.97
CA ALA A 110 -0.73 8.62 11.16
C ALA A 110 -2.14 9.18 11.45
N GLU A 111 -2.35 10.48 11.20
CA GLU A 111 -3.64 11.15 11.43
C GLU A 111 -4.64 10.98 10.26
N LEU A 112 -4.17 10.49 9.11
CA LEU A 112 -4.96 10.40 7.88
C LEU A 112 -5.49 8.97 7.70
N LYS A 113 -6.81 8.84 7.51
CA LYS A 113 -7.45 7.52 7.37
C LYS A 113 -7.13 6.87 6.02
N HIS A 114 -7.41 7.57 4.92
CA HIS A 114 -7.39 7.02 3.56
C HIS A 114 -6.10 7.34 2.77
N VAL A 115 -4.98 7.55 3.48
CA VAL A 115 -3.70 7.91 2.85
C VAL A 115 -2.60 7.00 3.38
N ILE A 116 -1.79 6.46 2.45
CA ILE A 116 -0.56 5.72 2.73
C ILE A 116 0.59 6.51 2.10
N ILE A 117 1.56 6.94 2.90
CA ILE A 117 2.73 7.67 2.42
C ILE A 117 3.98 6.83 2.67
N SER A 118 4.74 6.51 1.62
CA SER A 118 6.05 5.89 1.79
C SER A 118 7.08 6.96 2.16
N GLU A 119 7.75 6.82 3.31
CA GLU A 119 8.82 7.75 3.73
C GLU A 119 10.19 7.37 3.13
N ARG A 120 10.23 6.38 2.22
CA ARG A 120 11.42 5.94 1.49
C ARG A 120 12.04 7.08 0.69
N THR A 121 13.33 7.32 0.89
CA THR A 121 14.06 8.37 0.17
C THR A 121 14.51 7.91 -1.22
N ASN A 122 14.20 8.72 -2.24
CA ASN A 122 14.61 8.47 -3.62
C ASN A 122 16.06 8.91 -3.86
N LYS A 123 17.01 7.96 -3.87
CA LYS A 123 18.45 8.23 -4.07
C LYS A 123 18.74 9.04 -5.35
N LYS A 124 18.01 8.77 -6.44
CA LYS A 124 18.17 9.50 -7.71
C LYS A 124 17.91 11.00 -7.54
N VAL A 125 16.86 11.36 -6.81
CA VAL A 125 16.48 12.75 -6.55
C VAL A 125 17.54 13.44 -5.68
N SER A 126 18.09 12.76 -4.68
CA SER A 126 19.17 13.33 -3.86
C SER A 126 20.45 13.59 -4.67
N TYR A 127 20.81 12.69 -5.59
CA TYR A 127 21.97 12.93 -6.46
C TYR A 127 21.76 14.14 -7.37
N VAL A 128 20.57 14.28 -7.97
CA VAL A 128 20.24 15.44 -8.83
C VAL A 128 20.27 16.73 -8.02
N LEU A 129 19.69 16.76 -6.81
CA LEU A 129 19.75 17.91 -5.91
C LEU A 129 21.19 18.30 -5.56
N LEU A 130 22.02 17.33 -5.20
CA LEU A 130 23.44 17.57 -4.92
C LEU A 130 24.16 18.13 -6.14
N ILE A 131 23.96 17.56 -7.33
CA ILE A 131 24.57 18.07 -8.57
C ILE A 131 24.15 19.52 -8.81
N LEU A 132 22.86 19.84 -8.68
CA LEU A 132 22.38 21.21 -8.84
C LEU A 132 22.96 22.17 -7.79
N GLN A 133 23.07 21.74 -6.53
CA GLN A 133 23.70 22.52 -5.46
C GLN A 133 25.18 22.77 -5.75
N MET A 134 25.92 21.75 -6.18
CA MET A 134 27.33 21.84 -6.52
C MET A 134 27.55 22.75 -7.75
N SER A 135 26.74 22.61 -8.80
CA SER A 135 26.79 23.47 -9.98
C SER A 135 26.48 24.93 -9.65
N ASN A 136 25.53 25.21 -8.76
CA ASN A 136 25.23 26.57 -8.32
C ASN A 136 26.42 27.19 -7.57
N ILE A 137 27.02 26.46 -6.62
CA ILE A 137 28.21 26.92 -5.88
C ILE A 137 29.37 27.22 -6.83
N ILE A 138 29.61 26.40 -7.84
CA ILE A 138 30.68 26.62 -8.84
C ILE A 138 30.43 27.90 -9.63
N ASN A 139 29.20 28.14 -10.07
CA ASN A 139 28.84 29.36 -10.83
C ASN A 139 28.94 30.65 -9.98
N LEU A 140 28.79 30.59 -8.65
CA LEU A 140 29.01 31.73 -7.76
C LEU A 140 30.48 31.98 -7.39
N LYS A 141 31.38 31.03 -7.66
CA LYS A 141 32.81 31.08 -7.27
C LYS A 141 33.73 31.54 -8.42
N ILE A 142 33.23 31.57 -9.65
CA ILE A 142 33.89 32.07 -10.86
C ILE A 142 33.44 33.51 -11.09
#